data_AF-A0A1M6TZC5-F1
#
_entry.id   AF-A0A1M6TZC5-F1
#
_cell.length_a   1.000
_cell.length_b   1.000
_cell.length_c   1.000
_cell.angle_alpha   90.00
_cell.angle_beta   90.00
_cell.angle_gamma   90.00
#
_symmetry.space_group_name_H-M   'P 1'
#
loop_
_entity.id
_entity.type
_entity.pdbx_description
1 polymer ?
#
loop_
_entity_poly.entity_id
_entity_poly.type
_entity_poly.pdbx_seq_one_letter_code
_entity_poly.pdbx_strand_id
1 'polypeptide(L)'
;MLYIDLSKGLTMKINGTLSAMLRTNSFHSANEVYKEFLDVKIFKTKKGIYYNEKPYKDYDKEGNEIVVCKKEYKLDEEFLEDIQKIIAQRFEKKKKRDVQSQKEFEKRMKQELATDKQKKYASKLYNQLHGEKKKFDDKDYTKQDMSDIIQDLLSKIENDNKVIEVDFRR
;
A
#
# COMPACT_ATOMS: atom_id res chain seq x y z
N MET A 1 -6.22 -5.97 -30.65
CA MET A 1 -4.79 -5.97 -31.01
C MET A 1 -4.31 -4.54 -30.85
N LEU A 2 -3.52 -4.24 -29.81
CA LEU A 2 -2.85 -2.95 -29.66
C LEU A 2 -1.62 -2.98 -30.57
N TYR A 3 -1.60 -2.11 -31.57
CA TYR A 3 -0.51 -1.97 -32.52
C TYR A 3 0.68 -1.36 -31.76
N ILE A 4 1.58 -2.21 -31.28
CA ILE A 4 2.82 -1.75 -30.66
C ILE A 4 3.94 -2.29 -31.55
N ASP A 5 4.36 -1.51 -32.53
CA ASP A 5 5.65 -1.73 -33.20
C ASP A 5 6.78 -1.04 -32.40
N LEU A 6 6.80 -1.37 -31.11
CA LEU A 6 8.03 -1.27 -30.33
C LEU A 6 8.75 -2.59 -30.46
N SER A 7 10.08 -2.55 -30.47
CA SER A 7 10.85 -3.75 -30.16
C SER A 7 10.26 -4.38 -28.89
N LYS A 8 9.91 -5.67 -28.95
CA LYS A 8 9.28 -6.45 -27.85
C LYS A 8 9.90 -6.17 -26.47
N GLY A 9 11.18 -5.80 -26.45
CA GLY A 9 11.93 -5.38 -25.27
C GLY A 9 11.45 -4.08 -24.59
N LEU A 10 11.06 -3.03 -25.30
CA LEU A 10 10.63 -1.77 -24.66
C LEU A 10 9.29 -1.96 -23.92
N THR A 11 8.34 -2.64 -24.55
CA THR A 11 7.05 -3.01 -23.95
C THR A 11 7.24 -3.85 -22.68
N MET A 12 8.18 -4.81 -22.69
CA MET A 12 8.51 -5.59 -21.49
C MET A 12 9.08 -4.72 -20.37
N LYS A 13 9.96 -3.75 -20.68
CA LYS A 13 10.57 -2.86 -19.69
C LYS A 13 9.56 -1.92 -19.03
N ILE A 14 8.66 -1.35 -19.82
CA ILE A 14 7.57 -0.50 -19.29
C ILE A 14 6.68 -1.33 -18.37
N ASN A 15 6.28 -2.53 -18.80
CA ASN A 15 5.51 -3.44 -17.98
C ASN A 15 6.21 -3.81 -16.65
N GLY A 16 7.52 -4.05 -16.69
CA GLY A 16 8.32 -4.30 -15.48
C GLY A 16 8.32 -3.11 -14.53
N THR A 17 8.53 -1.91 -15.06
CA THR A 17 8.50 -0.65 -14.31
C THR A 17 7.14 -0.42 -13.63
N LEU A 18 6.04 -0.51 -14.40
CA LEU A 18 4.69 -0.34 -13.86
C LEU A 18 4.38 -1.37 -12.76
N SER A 19 4.84 -2.60 -12.92
CA SER A 19 4.65 -3.65 -11.92
C SER A 19 5.45 -3.37 -10.63
N ALA A 20 6.61 -2.73 -10.72
CA ALA A 20 7.37 -2.30 -9.56
C ALA A 20 6.66 -1.14 -8.84
N MET A 21 6.29 -0.08 -9.58
CA MET A 21 5.61 1.10 -9.03
C MET A 21 4.31 0.73 -8.32
N LEU A 22 3.47 -0.11 -8.93
CA LEU A 22 2.22 -0.57 -8.33
C LEU A 22 2.41 -1.43 -7.08
N ARG A 23 3.60 -2.00 -6.83
CA ARG A 23 3.89 -2.77 -5.62
C ARG A 23 4.44 -1.92 -4.48
N THR A 24 5.28 -0.93 -4.80
CA THR A 24 6.00 -0.15 -3.79
C THR A 24 5.23 1.05 -3.29
N ASN A 25 4.37 1.64 -4.14
CA ASN A 25 3.70 2.90 -3.84
C ASN A 25 2.20 2.69 -3.57
N SER A 26 1.68 3.44 -2.61
CA SER A 26 0.26 3.51 -2.29
C SER A 26 -0.43 4.51 -3.21
N PHE A 27 -0.78 4.07 -4.42
CA PHE A 27 -1.57 4.87 -5.35
C PHE A 27 -3.07 4.66 -5.13
N HIS A 28 -3.84 5.74 -5.19
CA HIS A 28 -5.29 5.75 -5.04
C HIS A 28 -6.02 5.79 -6.40
N SER A 29 -5.34 6.14 -7.48
CA SER A 29 -5.91 6.16 -8.83
C SER A 29 -4.91 5.77 -9.93
N ALA A 30 -5.44 5.30 -11.06
CA ALA A 30 -4.65 5.05 -12.26
C ALA A 30 -3.98 6.34 -12.79
N ASN A 31 -4.61 7.49 -12.57
CA ASN A 31 -4.07 8.80 -12.97
C ASN A 31 -2.84 9.18 -12.15
N GLU A 32 -2.80 8.88 -10.84
CA GLU A 32 -1.59 9.08 -10.03
C GLU A 32 -0.44 8.22 -10.52
N VAL A 33 -0.70 6.94 -10.83
CA VAL A 33 0.32 6.04 -11.40
C VAL A 33 0.83 6.58 -12.73
N TYR A 34 -0.07 7.09 -13.57
CA TYR A 34 0.31 7.66 -14.87
C TYR A 34 1.14 8.92 -14.70
N LYS A 35 0.76 9.86 -13.82
CA LYS A 35 1.53 11.06 -13.51
C LYS A 35 2.93 10.72 -13.02
N GLU A 36 3.03 9.85 -12.01
CA GLU A 36 4.33 9.40 -11.50
C GLU A 36 5.17 8.72 -12.59
N PHE A 37 4.55 7.90 -13.45
CA PHE A 37 5.25 7.30 -14.58
C PHE A 37 5.77 8.35 -15.55
N LEU A 38 4.97 9.38 -15.86
CA LEU A 38 5.41 10.49 -16.69
C LEU A 38 6.59 11.22 -16.03
N ASP A 39 6.47 11.59 -14.76
CA ASP A 39 7.49 12.39 -14.06
C ASP A 39 8.83 11.64 -13.93
N VAL A 40 8.79 10.31 -13.75
CA VAL A 40 10.00 9.51 -13.55
C VAL A 40 10.60 9.00 -14.86
N LYS A 41 9.76 8.69 -15.86
CA LYS A 41 10.19 7.95 -17.06
C LYS A 41 10.05 8.74 -18.35
N ILE A 42 9.24 9.79 -18.39
CA ILE A 42 9.00 10.54 -19.61
C ILE A 42 9.57 11.95 -19.47
N PHE A 43 10.37 12.37 -20.44
CA PHE A 43 10.77 13.77 -20.52
C PHE A 43 10.32 14.35 -21.86
N LYS A 44 9.79 15.58 -21.80
CA LYS A 44 9.32 16.33 -22.95
C LYS A 44 10.33 17.42 -23.27
N THR A 45 10.72 17.52 -24.53
CA THR A 45 11.60 18.58 -25.04
C THR A 45 10.94 19.25 -26.24
N LYS A 46 11.52 20.36 -26.71
CA LYS A 46 11.10 21.00 -27.99
C LYS A 46 11.19 20.07 -29.20
N LYS A 47 11.95 18.97 -29.11
CA LYS A 47 12.19 18.01 -30.20
C LYS A 47 11.27 16.78 -30.15
N GLY A 48 10.51 16.62 -29.06
CA GLY A 48 9.57 15.51 -28.90
C GLY A 48 9.50 14.97 -27.47
N ILE A 49 8.81 13.84 -27.33
CA ILE A 49 8.59 13.11 -26.08
C ILE A 49 9.51 11.90 -26.08
N TYR A 50 10.10 11.58 -24.93
CA TYR A 50 11.09 10.52 -24.84
C TYR A 50 10.91 9.67 -23.59
N TYR A 51 11.12 8.36 -23.73
CA TYR A 51 11.20 7.42 -22.62
C TYR A 51 12.63 7.27 -22.13
N ASN A 52 12.83 7.48 -20.83
CA ASN A 52 14.07 7.24 -20.11
C ASN A 52 14.06 5.86 -19.45
N GLU A 53 14.88 4.95 -19.97
CA GLU A 53 14.97 3.60 -19.42
C GLU A 53 15.62 3.58 -18.03
N LYS A 54 16.67 4.39 -17.84
CA LYS A 54 17.49 4.44 -16.62
C LYS A 54 17.64 5.90 -16.17
N PRO A 55 16.57 6.50 -15.64
CA PRO A 55 16.67 7.80 -15.00
C PRO A 55 17.57 7.68 -13.79
N TYR A 56 18.54 8.58 -13.71
CA TYR A 56 19.21 8.86 -12.46
C TYR A 56 19.12 10.37 -12.21
N LYS A 57 19.04 10.70 -10.93
CA LYS A 57 19.09 12.08 -10.46
C LYS A 57 20.54 12.53 -10.50
N ASP A 58 20.77 13.67 -11.12
CA ASP A 58 22.02 14.40 -11.10
C ASP A 58 21.71 15.84 -10.63
N TYR A 59 22.72 16.66 -10.45
CA TYR A 59 22.54 18.07 -10.08
C TYR A 59 23.21 18.96 -11.11
N ASP A 60 22.52 20.02 -11.52
CA ASP A 60 23.17 21.05 -12.34
C ASP A 60 24.20 21.84 -11.52
N LYS A 61 24.90 22.77 -12.19
CA LYS A 61 25.94 23.59 -11.55
C LYS A 61 25.40 24.55 -10.49
N GLU A 62 24.09 24.77 -10.47
CA GLU A 62 23.37 25.63 -9.53
C GLU A 62 22.75 24.83 -8.38
N GLY A 63 22.90 23.49 -8.39
CA GLY A 63 22.39 22.59 -7.37
C GLY A 63 20.94 22.15 -7.57
N ASN A 64 20.34 22.41 -8.74
CA ASN A 64 18.99 21.93 -9.04
C ASN A 64 19.04 20.47 -9.49
N GLU A 65 18.09 19.67 -9.01
CA GLU A 65 17.98 18.26 -9.43
C GLU A 65 17.59 18.18 -10.92
N ILE A 66 18.42 17.49 -11.70
CA ILE A 66 18.16 17.19 -13.11
C ILE A 66 18.07 15.68 -13.30
N VAL A 67 17.17 15.24 -14.18
CA VAL A 67 17.06 13.82 -14.56
C VAL A 67 17.92 13.59 -15.79
N VAL A 68 18.94 12.74 -15.68
CA VAL A 68 19.83 12.42 -16.80
C VAL A 68 19.54 11.01 -17.32
N CYS A 69 19.54 10.87 -18.65
CA CYS A 69 19.31 9.60 -19.35
C CYS A 69 20.61 9.02 -19.89
N LYS A 70 20.86 7.73 -19.66
CA LYS A 70 21.87 6.97 -20.44
C LYS A 70 21.29 6.39 -21.74
N LYS A 71 19.97 6.29 -21.87
CA LYS A 71 19.30 5.72 -23.04
C LYS A 71 17.89 6.27 -23.20
N GLU A 72 17.60 6.74 -24.41
CA GLU A 72 16.37 7.46 -24.73
C GLU A 72 15.67 6.82 -25.94
N TYR A 73 14.34 6.80 -25.90
CA TYR A 73 13.50 6.33 -26.99
C TYR A 73 12.48 7.41 -27.31
N LYS A 74 12.46 7.91 -28.56
CA LYS A 74 11.45 8.88 -28.99
C LYS A 74 10.07 8.20 -28.98
N LEU A 75 9.10 8.85 -28.37
CA LEU A 75 7.71 8.42 -28.28
C LEU A 75 6.82 9.37 -29.09
N ASP A 76 5.72 8.85 -29.59
CA ASP A 76 4.60 9.63 -30.11
C ASP A 76 3.47 9.72 -29.07
N GLU A 77 2.42 10.49 -29.40
CA GLU A 77 1.28 10.72 -28.51
C GLU A 77 0.37 9.49 -28.41
N GLU A 78 0.16 8.76 -29.51
CA GLU A 78 -0.64 7.51 -29.53
C GLU A 78 -0.04 6.48 -28.56
N PHE A 79 1.28 6.41 -28.47
CA PHE A 79 1.97 5.54 -27.53
C PHE A 79 1.76 5.93 -26.07
N LEU A 80 1.67 7.24 -25.76
CA LEU A 80 1.35 7.70 -24.41
C LEU A 80 -0.09 7.31 -24.00
N GLU A 81 -1.04 7.35 -24.93
CA GLU A 81 -2.40 6.87 -24.69
C GLU A 81 -2.43 5.37 -24.41
N ASP A 82 -1.63 4.59 -25.13
CA ASP A 82 -1.53 3.16 -24.92
C ASP A 82 -0.90 2.81 -23.56
N ILE A 83 0.11 3.56 -23.13
CA ILE A 83 0.64 3.46 -21.76
C ILE A 83 -0.48 3.75 -20.76
N GLN A 84 -1.26 4.81 -20.96
CA GLN A 84 -2.34 5.18 -20.06
C GLN A 84 -3.41 4.06 -19.96
N LYS A 85 -3.80 3.46 -21.10
CA LYS A 85 -4.72 2.31 -21.14
C LYS A 85 -4.16 1.11 -20.38
N ILE A 86 -2.87 0.79 -20.57
CA ILE A 86 -2.20 -0.32 -19.87
C ILE A 86 -2.18 -0.08 -18.36
N ILE A 87 -1.90 1.15 -17.93
CA ILE A 87 -1.90 1.52 -16.50
C ILE A 87 -3.30 1.36 -15.92
N ALA A 88 -4.33 1.88 -16.58
CA ALA A 88 -5.71 1.76 -16.12
C ALA A 88 -6.12 0.28 -15.96
N GLN A 89 -5.84 -0.56 -16.96
CA GLN A 89 -6.14 -1.99 -16.89
C GLN A 89 -5.40 -2.69 -15.75
N ARG A 90 -4.11 -2.39 -15.55
CA ARG A 90 -3.30 -3.00 -14.48
C ARG A 90 -3.74 -2.54 -13.10
N PHE A 91 -4.05 -1.27 -12.94
CA PHE A 91 -4.53 -0.70 -11.68
C PHE A 91 -5.87 -1.34 -11.27
N GLU A 92 -6.81 -1.46 -12.21
CA GLU A 92 -8.09 -2.12 -11.96
C GLU A 92 -7.91 -3.60 -11.59
N LYS A 93 -6.99 -4.30 -12.25
CA LYS A 93 -6.64 -5.69 -11.91
C LYS A 93 -6.03 -5.80 -10.51
N LYS A 94 -5.20 -4.86 -10.08
CA LYS A 94 -4.66 -4.79 -8.72
C LYS A 94 -5.80 -4.59 -7.71
N LYS A 95 -6.65 -3.59 -7.92
CA LYS A 95 -7.80 -3.30 -7.05
C LYS A 95 -8.69 -4.52 -6.85
N LYS A 96 -9.02 -5.26 -7.92
CA LYS A 96 -9.81 -6.49 -7.83
C LYS A 96 -9.12 -7.57 -7.00
N ARG A 97 -7.80 -7.73 -7.13
CA ARG A 97 -7.02 -8.67 -6.31
C ARG A 97 -7.03 -8.26 -4.85
N ASP A 98 -6.81 -6.98 -4.57
CA ASP A 98 -6.78 -6.46 -3.20
C ASP A 98 -8.13 -6.67 -2.51
N VAL A 99 -9.25 -6.37 -3.21
CA VAL A 99 -10.61 -6.65 -2.70
C VAL A 99 -10.84 -8.14 -2.46
N GLN A 100 -10.38 -9.01 -3.37
CA GLN A 100 -10.53 -10.46 -3.20
C GLN A 100 -9.71 -10.96 -2.00
N SER A 101 -8.46 -10.51 -1.85
CA SER A 101 -7.61 -10.83 -0.72
C SER A 101 -8.19 -10.33 0.60
N GLN A 102 -8.79 -9.13 0.60
CA GLN A 102 -9.49 -8.60 1.78
C GLN A 102 -10.71 -9.46 2.15
N LYS A 103 -11.54 -9.85 1.17
CA LYS A 103 -12.67 -10.76 1.43
C LYS A 103 -12.23 -12.10 1.98
N GLU A 104 -11.14 -12.67 1.46
CA GLU A 104 -10.56 -13.91 1.97
C GLU A 104 -10.03 -13.74 3.39
N PHE A 105 -9.37 -12.61 3.68
CA PHE A 105 -8.92 -12.27 5.02
C PHE A 105 -10.09 -12.12 5.99
N GLU A 106 -11.13 -11.37 5.64
CA GLU A 106 -12.35 -11.21 6.43
C GLU A 106 -13.04 -12.56 6.69
N LYS A 107 -13.08 -13.43 5.68
CA LYS A 107 -13.60 -14.78 5.83
C LYS A 107 -12.78 -15.59 6.84
N ARG A 108 -11.45 -15.55 6.76
CA ARG A 108 -10.57 -16.21 7.74
C ARG A 108 -10.74 -15.65 9.14
N MET A 109 -10.87 -14.34 9.28
CA MET A 109 -11.11 -13.70 10.58
C MET A 109 -12.39 -14.23 11.25
N LYS A 110 -13.46 -14.42 10.48
CA LYS A 110 -14.75 -14.91 10.99
C LYS A 110 -14.83 -16.43 11.18
N GLN A 111 -14.01 -17.22 10.48
CA GLN A 111 -14.11 -18.68 10.48
C GLN A 111 -13.02 -19.38 11.28
N GLU A 112 -11.82 -18.81 11.32
CA GLU A 112 -10.69 -19.43 12.02
C GLU A 112 -10.73 -19.08 13.50
N LEU A 113 -10.34 -20.05 14.32
CA LEU A 113 -10.18 -19.85 15.76
C LEU A 113 -9.06 -18.85 16.06
N ALA A 114 -9.24 -18.11 17.14
CA ALA A 114 -8.27 -17.18 17.67
C ALA A 114 -6.95 -17.91 17.98
N THR A 115 -5.85 -17.28 17.59
CA THR A 115 -4.51 -17.83 17.87
C THR A 115 -4.19 -17.75 19.36
N ASP A 116 -3.33 -18.66 19.84
CA ASP A 116 -2.83 -18.61 21.23
C ASP A 116 -2.22 -17.25 21.60
N LYS A 117 -1.59 -16.57 20.63
CA LYS A 117 -1.05 -15.22 20.85
C LYS A 117 -2.15 -14.21 21.17
N GLN A 118 -3.26 -14.25 20.43
CA GLN A 118 -4.40 -13.37 20.68
C GLN A 118 -5.07 -13.71 22.01
N LYS A 119 -5.30 -15.00 22.31
CA LYS A 119 -5.84 -15.45 23.62
C LYS A 119 -4.95 -15.01 24.79
N LYS A 120 -3.64 -15.20 24.70
CA LYS A 120 -2.66 -14.75 25.73
C LYS A 120 -2.67 -13.23 25.91
N TYR A 121 -2.80 -12.48 24.81
CA TYR A 121 -2.83 -11.02 24.87
C TYR A 121 -4.11 -10.51 25.53
N ALA A 122 -5.28 -11.03 25.13
CA ALA A 122 -6.56 -10.72 25.78
C ALA A 122 -6.54 -11.06 27.27
N SER A 123 -6.00 -12.22 27.64
CA SER A 123 -5.83 -12.62 29.04
C SER A 123 -4.97 -11.62 29.83
N LYS A 124 -3.86 -11.15 29.26
CA LYS A 124 -3.01 -10.12 29.87
C LYS A 124 -3.77 -8.81 30.10
N LEU A 125 -4.51 -8.32 29.10
CA LEU A 125 -5.29 -7.09 29.20
C LEU A 125 -6.43 -7.21 30.22
N TYR A 126 -7.11 -8.36 30.24
CA TYR A 126 -8.17 -8.64 31.20
C TYR A 126 -7.66 -8.64 32.65
N ASN A 127 -6.49 -9.28 32.88
CA ASN A 127 -5.86 -9.29 34.19
C ASN A 127 -5.40 -7.89 34.63
N GLN A 128 -4.99 -7.05 33.68
CA GLN A 128 -4.66 -5.65 33.96
C GLN A 128 -5.89 -4.85 34.44
N LEU A 129 -7.05 -5.07 33.84
CA LEU A 129 -8.32 -4.41 34.22
C LEU A 129 -8.92 -4.91 35.54
N HIS A 130 -8.80 -6.21 35.84
CA HIS A 130 -9.55 -6.82 36.94
C HIS A 130 -8.69 -7.41 38.07
N GLY A 131 -7.37 -7.27 37.98
CA GLY A 131 -6.39 -7.84 38.90
C GLY A 131 -6.01 -9.29 38.57
N GLU A 132 -4.76 -9.66 38.88
CA GLU A 132 -4.10 -10.92 38.49
C GLU A 132 -4.82 -12.21 38.92
N LYS A 133 -5.81 -12.13 39.81
CA LYS A 133 -6.54 -13.30 40.33
C LYS A 133 -7.73 -13.73 39.47
N LYS A 134 -8.20 -12.94 38.50
CA LYS A 134 -9.31 -13.34 37.63
C LYS A 134 -8.81 -14.02 36.36
N LYS A 135 -9.29 -15.22 36.07
CA LYS A 135 -9.02 -15.88 34.78
C LYS A 135 -9.91 -15.28 33.68
N PHE A 136 -9.30 -15.01 32.53
CA PHE A 136 -10.01 -14.74 31.28
C PHE A 136 -10.70 -16.03 30.79
N ASP A 137 -11.87 -15.87 30.15
CA ASP A 137 -12.69 -16.96 29.60
C ASP A 137 -11.87 -17.84 28.62
N ASP A 138 -12.06 -19.17 28.69
CA ASP A 138 -11.38 -20.17 27.86
C ASP A 138 -12.26 -20.69 26.69
N LYS A 139 -13.28 -19.93 26.31
CA LYS A 139 -14.09 -20.23 25.12
C LYS A 139 -13.27 -20.21 23.84
N ASP A 140 -13.75 -20.98 22.87
CA ASP A 140 -13.24 -20.96 21.50
C ASP A 140 -13.83 -19.79 20.72
N TYR A 141 -13.13 -18.67 20.82
CA TYR A 141 -13.39 -17.46 20.05
C TYR A 141 -12.83 -17.57 18.64
N THR A 142 -13.52 -16.98 17.66
CA THR A 142 -12.92 -16.74 16.34
C THR A 142 -11.86 -15.63 16.43
N LYS A 143 -11.03 -15.49 15.40
CA LYS A 143 -10.06 -14.37 15.32
C LYS A 143 -10.75 -13.01 15.37
N GLN A 144 -11.94 -12.89 14.79
CA GLN A 144 -12.76 -11.68 14.83
C GLN A 144 -13.23 -11.41 16.26
N ASP A 145 -13.88 -12.39 16.91
CA ASP A 145 -14.38 -12.22 18.28
C ASP A 145 -13.24 -11.81 19.24
N MET A 146 -12.08 -12.44 19.10
CA MET A 146 -10.93 -12.13 19.94
C MET A 146 -10.37 -10.73 19.64
N SER A 147 -10.39 -10.28 18.38
CA SER A 147 -10.00 -8.91 18.02
C SER A 147 -10.94 -7.89 18.67
N ASP A 148 -12.24 -8.15 18.64
CA ASP A 148 -13.26 -7.27 19.21
C ASP A 148 -13.14 -7.20 20.74
N ILE A 149 -12.90 -8.36 21.40
CA ILE A 149 -12.62 -8.43 22.84
C ILE A 149 -11.36 -7.64 23.20
N ILE A 150 -10.27 -7.81 22.45
CA ILE A 150 -9.02 -7.07 22.70
C ILE A 150 -9.26 -5.57 22.58
N GLN A 151 -9.99 -5.13 21.56
CA GLN A 151 -10.28 -3.70 21.34
C GLN A 151 -11.14 -3.11 22.46
N ASP A 152 -12.15 -3.85 22.94
CA ASP A 152 -12.96 -3.46 24.09
C ASP A 152 -12.12 -3.36 25.37
N LEU A 153 -11.26 -4.34 25.64
CA LEU A 153 -10.35 -4.33 26.79
C LEU A 153 -9.37 -3.15 26.74
N LEU A 154 -8.77 -2.86 25.57
CA LEU A 154 -7.90 -1.71 25.39
C LEU A 154 -8.64 -0.40 25.65
N SER A 155 -9.84 -0.24 25.10
CA SER A 155 -10.66 0.96 25.28
C SER A 155 -11.01 1.19 26.76
N LYS A 156 -11.28 0.11 27.50
CA LYS A 156 -11.54 0.16 28.95
C LYS A 156 -10.29 0.53 29.75
N ILE A 157 -9.13 -0.03 29.41
CA ILE A 157 -7.84 0.33 30.05
C ILE A 157 -7.52 1.81 29.80
N GLU A 158 -7.71 2.31 28.58
CA GLU A 158 -7.48 3.72 28.26
C GLU A 158 -8.41 4.65 29.06
N ASN A 159 -9.66 4.25 29.26
CA ASN A 159 -10.62 5.00 30.06
C ASN A 159 -10.30 4.94 31.57
N ASP A 160 -9.92 3.77 32.10
CA ASP A 160 -9.50 3.63 33.51
C ASP A 160 -8.26 4.48 33.81
N ASN A 161 -7.29 4.53 32.88
CA ASN A 161 -6.11 5.39 33.03
C ASN A 161 -6.44 6.89 32.96
N LYS A 162 -7.48 7.30 32.22
CA LYS A 162 -7.95 8.69 32.22
C LYS A 162 -8.68 9.09 33.50
N VAL A 163 -9.21 8.13 34.27
CA VAL A 163 -9.90 8.41 35.55
C VAL A 163 -8.90 8.66 36.70
N ILE A 164 -7.59 8.42 36.50
CA ILE A 164 -6.56 8.66 37.54
C ILE A 164 -6.04 10.13 37.53
N GLU A 165 -6.47 11.00 36.60
CA GLU A 165 -6.24 12.44 36.71
C GLU A 165 -7.42 13.16 37.40
N VAL A 166 -7.70 12.81 38.65
CA VAL A 166 -8.51 13.70 39.52
C VAL A 166 -7.86 13.86 40.90
N ASP A 167 -7.00 14.86 40.93
CA ASP A 167 -6.80 15.91 41.95
C ASP A 167 -6.25 15.56 43.34
N PHE A 168 -5.30 16.39 43.81
CA PHE A 168 -5.26 16.96 45.17
C PHE A 168 -4.11 17.99 45.24
N ARG A 169 -4.25 19.14 44.56
CA ARG A 169 -3.51 20.33 44.99
C ARG A 169 -4.33 21.07 46.05
N ARG A 170 -3.92 20.85 47.30
CA ARG A 170 -4.22 21.69 48.48
C ARG A 170 -3.85 23.15 48.25
#